data_AF-A0A392N0R6-F1
#
_entry.id   AF-A0A392N0R6-F1
#
_cell.length_a   1.000
_cell.length_b   1.000
_cell.length_c   1.000
_cell.angle_alpha   90.00
_cell.angle_beta   90.00
_cell.angle_gamma   90.00
#
_symmetry.space_group_name_H-M   'P 1'
#
loop_
_entity.id
_entity.type
_entity.pdbx_description
1 polymer ?
#
loop_
_entity_poly.entity_id
_entity_poly.type
_entity_poly.pdbx_seq_one_letter_code
_entity_poly.pdbx_strand_id
1 'polypeptide(L)' 'MAFGGAGFAISSSLAKVLAKVFDSCLERYPHLYGSDGRVYSCLAELGVGLTHEPGFHQVMN' A
#
# COMPACT_ATOMS: atom_id res chain seq x y z
N MET A 1 -2.71 3.53 -5.81
CA MET A 1 -3.61 2.80 -4.88
C MET A 1 -4.19 1.62 -5.62
N ALA A 2 -4.62 0.57 -4.91
CA ALA A 2 -5.16 -0.67 -5.49
C ALA A 2 -6.69 -0.67 -5.59
N PHE A 3 -7.33 0.42 -5.16
CA PHE A 3 -8.75 0.72 -5.25
C PHE A 3 -9.67 -0.33 -4.62
N GLY A 4 -9.17 -1.08 -3.64
CA GLY A 4 -9.95 -2.10 -2.91
C GLY A 4 -10.03 -3.48 -3.57
N GLY A 5 -9.48 -3.67 -4.77
CA GLY A 5 -9.59 -4.96 -5.47
C GLY A 5 -8.66 -5.19 -6.67
N ALA A 6 -7.93 -4.18 -7.16
CA ALA A 6 -7.02 -4.34 -8.29
C ALA A 6 -5.71 -5.07 -7.93
N GLY A 7 -5.36 -5.10 -6.65
CA GLY A 7 -4.06 -5.58 -6.17
C GLY A 7 -2.94 -4.56 -6.33
N PHE A 8 -1.80 -4.86 -5.71
CA PHE A 8 -0.54 -4.10 -5.84
C PHE A 8 0.63 -5.05 -5.62
N ALA A 9 1.82 -4.63 -6.05
CA ALA A 9 3.05 -5.38 -5.84
C ALA A 9 4.10 -4.51 -5.13
N ILE A 10 4.90 -5.16 -4.28
CA ILE A 10 6.09 -4.59 -3.67
C ILE A 10 7.23 -5.62 -3.75
N SER A 11 8.47 -5.16 -3.81
CA SER A 11 9.63 -6.06 -3.78
C SER A 11 9.78 -6.69 -2.40
N SER A 12 10.42 -7.86 -2.35
CA SER A 12 10.64 -8.58 -1.09
C SER A 12 11.52 -7.80 -0.10
N SER A 13 12.50 -7.04 -0.60
CA SER A 13 13.34 -6.17 0.22
C SER A 13 12.54 -5.03 0.84
N LEU A 14 11.66 -4.38 0.06
CA LEU A 14 10.78 -3.32 0.55
C LEU A 14 9.77 -3.86 1.58
N ALA A 15 9.19 -5.04 1.34
CA ALA A 15 8.29 -5.69 2.29
C ALA A 15 8.96 -5.94 3.65
N LYS A 16 10.23 -6.37 3.67
CA LYS A 16 11.00 -6.56 4.91
C LYS A 16 11.26 -5.26 5.67
N VAL A 17 11.41 -4.13 4.98
CA VAL A 17 11.55 -2.82 5.62
C VAL A 17 10.21 -2.35 6.16
N LEU A 18 9.15 -2.43 5.35
CA LEU A 18 7.79 -2.07 5.74
C LEU A 18 7.33 -2.83 6.99
N ALA A 19 7.56 -4.14 7.04
CA ALA A 19 7.15 -4.98 8.17
C ALA A 19 7.68 -4.52 9.53
N LYS A 20 8.82 -3.81 9.58
CA LYS A 20 9.41 -3.29 10.84
C LYS A 20 8.64 -2.10 11.40
N VAL A 21 7.89 -1.39 10.57
CA VAL A 21 7.21 -0.13 10.94
C VAL A 21 5.69 -0.20 10.75
N PHE A 22 5.18 -1.27 10.13
CA PHE A 22 3.84 -1.34 9.58
C PHE A 22 2.75 -1.09 10.63
N ASP A 23 2.81 -1.77 11.78
CA ASP A 23 1.81 -1.62 12.84
C ASP A 23 1.71 -0.17 13.33
N SER A 24 2.84 0.44 13.67
CA SER A 24 2.88 1.85 14.11
C SER A 24 2.36 2.81 13.02
N CYS A 25 2.58 2.50 11.76
CA CYS A 25 2.08 3.31 10.65
C CYS A 25 0.57 3.17 10.49
N LEU A 26 0.01 1.96 10.62
CA LEU A 26 -1.43 1.75 10.58
C LEU A 26 -2.16 2.57 11.65
N GLU A 27 -1.56 2.72 12.84
CA GLU A 27 -2.08 3.57 13.92
C GLU A 27 -2.08 5.07 13.59
N ARG A 28 -1.19 5.54 12.70
CA ARG A 28 -1.16 6.95 12.24
C ARG A 28 -2.23 7.27 11.20
N TYR A 29 -2.69 6.26 10.45
CA TYR A 29 -3.67 6.42 9.37
C TYR A 29 -5.00 5.67 9.60
N PRO A 30 -5.62 5.74 10.80
CA PRO A 30 -6.85 5.01 11.10
C PRO A 30 -8.05 5.55 10.31
N HIS A 31 -7.98 6.82 9.90
CA HIS A 31 -9.03 7.53 9.16
C HIS A 31 -9.03 7.21 7.66
N LEU A 32 -7.99 6.56 7.13
CA LEU A 32 -7.97 6.17 5.72
C LEU A 32 -8.89 4.98 5.48
N TYR A 33 -9.72 5.11 4.45
CA TYR A 33 -10.59 4.06 3.94
C TYR A 33 -9.79 3.01 3.17
N GLY A 34 -10.05 1.74 3.45
CA GLY A 34 -9.40 0.61 2.77
C GLY A 34 -7.98 0.32 3.26
N SER A 35 -7.54 -0.92 3.07
CA SER A 35 -6.19 -1.37 3.44
C SER A 35 -5.13 -0.83 2.48
N ASP A 36 -5.44 -0.67 1.21
CA ASP A 36 -4.51 -0.21 0.18
C ASP A 36 -4.11 1.26 0.33
N GLY A 37 -5.03 2.13 0.77
CA GLY A 37 -4.72 3.52 1.12
C GLY A 37 -3.75 3.63 2.31
N ARG A 38 -3.93 2.76 3.32
CA ARG A 38 -3.03 2.69 4.49
C ARG A 38 -1.66 2.15 4.11
N VAL A 39 -1.60 1.04 3.37
CA VAL A 39 -0.33 0.48 2.87
C VAL A 39 0.42 1.52 2.04
N TYR A 40 -0.27 2.23 1.14
CA TYR A 40 0.35 3.28 0.34
C TYR A 40 0.92 4.42 1.20
N SER A 41 0.19 4.87 2.22
CA SER A 41 0.66 5.91 3.13
C SER A 41 1.91 5.48 3.91
N CYS A 42 1.97 4.21 4.35
CA CYS A 42 3.16 3.66 5.00
C CYS A 42 4.37 3.55 4.08
N LEU A 43 4.16 3.23 2.80
CA LEU A 43 5.23 3.25 1.80
C LEU A 43 5.71 4.68 1.53
N ALA A 44 4.81 5.66 1.52
CA ALA A 44 5.16 7.07 1.34
C ALA A 44 6.01 7.60 2.51
N GLU A 45 5.76 7.20 3.75
CA GLU A 45 6.62 7.55 4.90
C GLU A 45 8.05 7.01 4.76
N LEU A 46 8.22 5.86 4.08
CA LEU A 46 9.53 5.29 3.74
C LEU A 46 10.17 5.95 2.50
N GLY A 47 9.54 6.98 1.93
CA GLY A 47 10.01 7.67 0.74
C GLY A 47 9.74 6.94 -0.57
N VAL A 48 8.85 5.94 -0.59
CA VAL A 48 8.54 5.15 -1.78
C VAL A 48 7.29 5.70 -2.48
N GLY A 49 7.46 6.15 -3.72
CA GLY A 49 6.38 6.62 -4.57
C GLY A 49 5.56 5.50 -5.21
N LEU A 50 4.38 5.85 -5.72
CA LEU A 50 3.53 4.94 -6.48
C LEU A 50 4.01 4.86 -7.94
N THR A 51 4.26 3.65 -8.42
CA THR A 51 4.37 3.37 -9.86
C THR A 51 3.01 2.89 -10.36
N HIS A 52 2.48 3.53 -11.41
CA HIS A 52 1.24 3.10 -12.04
C HIS A 52 1.54 1.98 -13.04
N GLU A 53 0.97 0.80 -12.82
CA GLU A 53 1.10 -0.36 -13.70
C GLU A 53 -0.26 -0.66 -14.34
N PRO A 54 -0.44 -0.38 -15.65
CA PRO A 54 -1.73 -0.55 -16.34
C PRO A 54 -2.31 -1.97 -16.29
N GLY A 55 -1.49 -2.99 -16.03
CA GLY A 55 -1.94 -4.39 -15.96
C GLY A 55 -2.67 -4.81 -14.67
N PHE A 56 -2.71 -3.97 -13.63
CA PHE A 56 -3.53 -4.26 -12.45
C PHE A 56 -4.96 -3.77 -12.65
N HIS A 57 -5.92 -4.69 -12.58
CA HIS A 57 -7.33 -4.41 -12.82
C HIS A 57 -8.18 -4.87 -11.65
N GLN A 58 -9.08 -4.00 -11.19
CA GLN A 58 -10.18 -4.42 -10.35
C GLN A 58 -11.25 -5.05 -11.23
N VAL A 59 -11.66 -6.28 -10.90
CA VAL A 59 -12.85 -6.88 -11.53
C VAL A 59 -14.08 -6.28 -10.86
N MET A 60 -14.93 -5.62 -11.63
CA MET A 60 -16.27 -5.23 -11.17
C MET A 60 -17.21 -6.40 -11.46
N ASN A 61 -17.87 -6.92 -10.43
CA ASN A 61 -18.98 -7.87 -10.58
C ASN A 61 -20.24 -7.26 -9.98
#